data_AF-A0A9C9GKT0-F1
#
_entry.id   AF-A0A9C9GKT0-F1
#
_cell.length_a   1.000
_cell.length_b   1.000
_cell.length_c   1.000
_cell.angle_alpha   90.00
_cell.angle_beta   90.00
_cell.angle_gamma   90.00
#
_symmetry.space_group_name_H-M   'P 1'
#
loop_
_entity.id
_entity.type
_entity.pdbx_description
1 polymer ?
#
loop_
_entity_poly.entity_id
_entity_poly.type
_entity_poly.pdbx_seq_one_letter_code
_entity_poly.pdbx_strand_id
1 'polypeptide(L)'
;MSHRILVAAPEGALDAIAPLLDAYRQRFSLTTHDTGSSLPDKKELAVLGEHQDALLLIGNRKYAPRTVLYGPFIKRADGGLIPAAWLPYTSDEALNCFATNAAQVHERQQPANNTVALLGQWNKKYLNLAARIEALLREAASDHHTFRWTSDYLIREDMIDGLNTGLAMAIYVGHGRPVGWVGYRGTRAHHFSDNPGKPVGALFSLCCETASRRRNGLSFSESIPLMGKAAGAFGAIDKSLHMDNVRWATGICHGIKLGQTRIGELLKT
;
A
#
# COMPACT_ATOMS: atom_id res chain seq x y z
N MET A 1 -21.66 -7.74 -8.57
CA MET A 1 -21.83 -6.27 -8.70
C MET A 1 -20.45 -5.64 -8.88
N SER A 2 -20.32 -4.65 -9.75
CA SER A 2 -19.05 -3.92 -9.89
C SER A 2 -18.80 -3.05 -8.66
N HIS A 3 -17.56 -3.01 -8.17
CA HIS A 3 -17.23 -2.18 -7.00
C HIS A 3 -17.20 -0.71 -7.39
N ARG A 4 -17.65 0.15 -6.47
CA ARG A 4 -17.69 1.60 -6.64
C ARG A 4 -16.45 2.22 -6.01
N ILE A 5 -15.70 2.99 -6.78
CA ILE A 5 -14.49 3.68 -6.31
C ILE A 5 -14.70 5.18 -6.45
N LEU A 6 -14.40 5.90 -5.38
CA LEU A 6 -14.29 7.35 -5.41
C LEU A 6 -12.83 7.78 -5.46
N VAL A 7 -12.50 8.68 -6.38
CA VAL A 7 -11.26 9.44 -6.37
C VAL A 7 -11.60 10.90 -6.07
N ALA A 8 -11.13 11.40 -4.92
CA ALA A 8 -11.27 12.79 -4.52
C ALA A 8 -9.91 13.48 -4.68
N ALA A 9 -9.82 14.49 -5.56
CA ALA A 9 -8.55 15.13 -5.91
C ALA A 9 -8.79 16.57 -6.41
N PRO A 10 -7.81 17.48 -6.32
CA PRO A 10 -7.89 18.75 -7.03
C PRO A 10 -7.85 18.54 -8.55
N GLU A 11 -8.51 19.41 -9.32
CA GLU A 11 -8.63 19.32 -10.78
C GLU A 11 -7.29 18.97 -11.49
N GLY A 12 -6.21 19.73 -11.23
CA GLY A 12 -4.91 19.48 -11.85
C GLY A 12 -4.28 18.12 -11.52
N ALA A 13 -4.65 17.49 -10.40
CA ALA A 13 -4.18 16.14 -10.09
C ALA A 13 -4.92 15.07 -10.90
N LEU A 14 -6.20 15.28 -11.26
CA LEU A 14 -7.01 14.31 -12.01
C LEU A 14 -6.41 14.05 -13.40
N ASP A 15 -5.89 15.09 -14.05
CA ASP A 15 -5.20 14.97 -15.34
C ASP A 15 -3.92 14.14 -15.20
N ALA A 16 -3.10 14.43 -14.18
CA ALA A 16 -1.85 13.69 -13.94
C ALA A 16 -2.08 12.21 -13.66
N ILE A 17 -3.23 11.84 -13.06
CA ILE A 17 -3.59 10.44 -12.76
C ILE A 17 -4.52 9.79 -13.79
N ALA A 18 -4.75 10.41 -14.95
CA ALA A 18 -5.63 9.86 -15.99
C ALA A 18 -5.39 8.37 -16.33
N PRO A 19 -4.14 7.86 -16.43
CA PRO A 19 -3.90 6.44 -16.69
C PRO A 19 -4.56 5.50 -15.68
N LEU A 20 -4.55 5.88 -14.39
CA LEU A 20 -5.18 5.09 -13.33
C LEU A 20 -6.71 5.19 -13.40
N LEU A 21 -7.25 6.37 -13.71
CA LEU A 21 -8.70 6.56 -13.87
C LEU A 21 -9.24 5.70 -15.01
N ASP A 22 -8.51 5.61 -16.12
CA ASP A 22 -8.88 4.76 -17.25
C ASP A 22 -8.87 3.27 -16.87
N ALA A 23 -7.82 2.81 -16.19
CA ALA A 23 -7.76 1.45 -15.66
C ALA A 23 -8.91 1.16 -14.68
N TYR A 24 -9.31 2.14 -13.87
CA TYR A 24 -10.46 2.02 -12.98
C TYR A 24 -11.78 1.94 -13.73
N ARG A 25 -12.02 2.78 -14.74
CA ARG A 25 -13.26 2.75 -15.54
C ARG A 25 -13.50 1.41 -16.22
N GLN A 26 -12.42 0.71 -16.60
CA GLN A 26 -12.52 -0.63 -17.20
C GLN A 26 -12.96 -1.72 -16.21
N ARG A 27 -12.76 -1.51 -14.89
CA ARG A 27 -12.93 -2.57 -13.86
C ARG A 27 -13.95 -2.24 -12.78
N PHE A 28 -14.26 -0.97 -12.58
CA PHE A 28 -15.00 -0.45 -11.44
C PHE A 28 -15.98 0.64 -11.88
N SER A 29 -17.01 0.88 -11.08
CA SER A 29 -17.84 2.08 -11.20
C SER A 29 -17.08 3.26 -10.57
N LEU A 30 -16.47 4.10 -11.40
CA LEU A 30 -15.64 5.22 -10.96
C LEU A 30 -16.46 6.50 -10.76
N THR A 31 -16.32 7.12 -9.60
CA THR A 31 -16.75 8.51 -9.33
C THR A 31 -15.52 9.38 -9.06
N THR A 32 -15.48 10.57 -9.65
CA THR A 32 -14.44 11.59 -9.35
C THR A 32 -15.08 12.77 -8.64
N HIS A 33 -14.37 13.33 -7.66
CA HIS A 33 -14.81 14.52 -6.94
C HIS A 33 -13.67 15.54 -6.86
N ASP A 34 -13.93 16.76 -7.33
CA ASP A 34 -12.96 17.86 -7.20
C ASP A 34 -12.97 18.39 -5.77
N THR A 35 -11.82 18.34 -5.10
CA THR A 35 -11.66 18.86 -3.73
C THR A 35 -11.29 20.36 -3.71
N GLY A 36 -11.00 20.96 -4.87
CA GLY A 36 -10.49 22.32 -4.96
C GLY A 36 -9.19 22.50 -4.15
N SER A 37 -9.07 23.62 -3.43
CA SER A 37 -7.84 24.00 -2.71
C SER A 37 -7.72 23.45 -1.28
N SER A 38 -8.78 22.86 -0.72
CA SER A 38 -8.86 22.39 0.66
C SER A 38 -9.07 20.88 0.73
N LEU A 39 -8.51 20.23 1.77
CA LEU A 39 -8.81 18.83 2.02
C LEU A 39 -10.18 18.69 2.66
N PRO A 40 -11.01 17.73 2.21
CA PRO A 40 -12.25 17.41 2.89
C PRO A 40 -11.97 16.93 4.31
N ASP A 41 -12.83 17.33 5.25
CA ASP A 41 -12.74 16.85 6.63
C ASP A 41 -13.26 15.40 6.76
N LYS A 42 -13.15 14.82 7.96
CA LYS A 42 -13.58 13.43 8.20
C LYS A 42 -15.07 13.20 7.94
N LYS A 43 -15.93 14.16 8.25
CA LYS A 43 -17.38 14.04 8.05
C LYS A 43 -17.70 14.13 6.57
N GLU A 44 -17.07 15.06 5.86
CA GLU A 44 -17.20 15.21 4.41
C GLU A 44 -16.74 13.94 3.70
N LEU A 45 -15.59 13.36 4.08
CA LEU A 45 -15.11 12.10 3.53
C LEU A 45 -16.07 10.92 3.80
N ALA A 46 -16.74 10.89 4.96
CA ALA A 46 -17.73 9.86 5.25
C ALA A 46 -18.98 10.01 4.37
N VAL A 47 -19.46 11.25 4.16
CA VAL A 47 -20.60 11.55 3.28
C VAL A 47 -20.27 11.20 1.83
N LEU A 48 -19.10 11.63 1.34
CA LEU A 48 -18.64 11.32 -0.02
C LEU A 48 -18.48 9.81 -0.24
N GLY A 49 -18.07 9.09 0.80
CA GLY A 49 -17.84 7.64 0.77
C GLY A 49 -19.07 6.77 1.04
N GLU A 50 -20.22 7.33 1.41
CA GLU A 50 -21.41 6.60 1.89
C GLU A 50 -21.86 5.48 0.93
N HIS A 51 -21.69 5.71 -0.38
CA HIS A 51 -22.06 4.77 -1.43
C HIS A 51 -20.85 4.18 -2.18
N GLN A 52 -19.65 4.23 -1.58
CA GLN A 52 -18.39 3.89 -2.26
C GLN A 52 -17.71 2.73 -1.55
N ASP A 53 -17.23 1.75 -2.29
CA ASP A 53 -16.57 0.56 -1.74
C ASP A 53 -15.09 0.79 -1.42
N ALA A 54 -14.50 1.85 -1.98
CA ALA A 54 -13.17 2.36 -1.65
C ALA A 54 -13.03 3.84 -2.01
N LEU A 55 -12.08 4.53 -1.36
CA LEU A 55 -11.77 5.94 -1.58
C LEU A 55 -10.26 6.15 -1.76
N LEU A 56 -9.87 6.87 -2.81
CA LEU A 56 -8.52 7.43 -2.97
C LEU A 56 -8.61 8.96 -2.83
N LEU A 57 -7.93 9.50 -1.82
CA LEU A 57 -7.82 10.94 -1.60
C LEU A 57 -6.45 11.43 -2.06
N ILE A 58 -6.45 12.41 -2.94
CA ILE A 58 -5.26 13.09 -3.44
C ILE A 58 -5.32 14.54 -2.99
N GLY A 59 -4.22 15.06 -2.46
CA GLY A 59 -4.20 16.47 -2.08
C GLY A 59 -2.81 16.98 -1.76
N ASN A 60 -2.73 18.25 -1.40
CA ASN A 60 -1.46 18.95 -1.28
C ASN A 60 -0.48 18.25 -0.32
N ARG A 61 0.77 18.04 -0.76
CA ARG A 61 1.85 17.46 0.05
C ARG A 61 2.14 18.19 1.37
N LYS A 62 1.59 19.37 1.66
CA LYS A 62 1.75 20.01 2.98
C LYS A 62 1.09 19.22 4.12
N TYR A 63 0.08 18.40 3.81
CA TYR A 63 -0.60 17.57 4.79
C TYR A 63 0.11 16.23 4.96
N ALA A 64 0.31 15.83 6.21
CA ALA A 64 0.89 14.52 6.55
C ALA A 64 -0.21 13.47 6.67
N PRO A 65 0.05 12.17 6.41
CA PRO A 65 -0.97 11.13 6.47
C PRO A 65 -1.81 11.16 7.75
N ARG A 66 -1.16 11.34 8.91
CA ARG A 66 -1.81 11.41 10.23
C ARG A 66 -2.85 12.53 10.40
N THR A 67 -2.81 13.57 9.57
CA THR A 67 -3.76 14.69 9.62
C THR A 67 -4.90 14.54 8.62
N VAL A 68 -4.79 13.56 7.71
CA VAL A 68 -5.74 13.33 6.63
C VAL A 68 -6.56 12.06 6.90
N LEU A 69 -5.89 10.94 7.14
CA LEU A 69 -6.50 9.65 7.44
C LEU A 69 -5.92 9.12 8.77
N TYR A 70 -6.80 8.94 9.76
CA TYR A 70 -6.43 8.41 11.09
C TYR A 70 -6.23 6.88 11.10
N GLY A 71 -6.56 6.22 10.01
CA GLY A 71 -6.44 4.78 9.83
C GLY A 71 -6.78 4.38 8.39
N PRO A 72 -6.71 3.08 8.06
CA PRO A 72 -6.96 2.59 6.71
C PRO A 72 -8.44 2.61 6.31
N PHE A 73 -9.34 2.99 7.23
CA PHE A 73 -10.78 2.98 7.01
C PHE A 73 -11.45 4.29 7.46
N ILE A 74 -12.43 4.73 6.67
CA ILE A 74 -13.43 5.72 7.06
C ILE A 74 -14.68 4.95 7.51
N LYS A 75 -15.28 5.38 8.62
CA LYS A 75 -16.52 4.78 9.13
C LYS A 75 -17.73 5.51 8.53
N ARG A 76 -18.64 4.76 7.91
CA ARG A 76 -19.94 5.24 7.40
C ARG A 76 -20.93 5.51 8.53
N ALA A 77 -22.03 6.18 8.20
CA ALA A 77 -23.12 6.42 9.13
C ALA A 77 -23.76 5.10 9.63
N ASP A 78 -23.88 4.10 8.75
CA ASP A 78 -24.39 2.75 9.05
C ASP A 78 -23.42 1.88 9.87
N GLY A 79 -22.20 2.37 10.16
CA GLY A 79 -21.15 1.65 10.86
C GLY A 79 -20.22 0.83 9.98
N GLY A 80 -20.48 0.74 8.68
CA GLY A 80 -19.61 0.12 7.68
C GLY A 80 -18.25 0.80 7.56
N LEU A 81 -17.26 0.05 7.08
CA LEU A 81 -15.89 0.52 6.90
C LEU A 81 -15.55 0.65 5.41
N ILE A 82 -15.14 1.85 4.99
CA ILE A 82 -14.67 2.16 3.64
C ILE A 82 -13.15 2.19 3.67
N PRO A 83 -12.46 1.29 2.97
CA PRO A 83 -11.02 1.41 2.74
C PRO A 83 -10.69 2.78 2.11
N ALA A 84 -9.75 3.49 2.73
CA ALA A 84 -9.35 4.82 2.29
C ALA A 84 -7.83 4.91 2.15
N ALA A 85 -7.37 5.43 1.02
CA ALA A 85 -5.97 5.66 0.72
C ALA A 85 -5.69 7.15 0.56
N TRP A 86 -4.46 7.55 0.89
CA TRP A 86 -3.95 8.91 0.74
C TRP A 86 -2.76 8.92 -0.22
N LEU A 87 -2.77 9.86 -1.16
CA LEU A 87 -1.66 10.12 -2.08
C LEU A 87 -1.32 11.62 -2.06
N PRO A 88 -0.12 12.03 -1.63
CA PRO A 88 0.24 13.42 -1.65
C PRO A 88 0.59 13.88 -3.07
N TYR A 89 -0.03 14.97 -3.50
CA TYR A 89 0.30 15.68 -4.73
C TYR A 89 1.61 16.45 -4.54
N THR A 90 2.70 15.92 -5.11
CA THR A 90 4.04 16.50 -5.05
C THR A 90 4.43 17.23 -6.34
N SER A 91 4.13 16.60 -7.49
CA SER A 91 4.33 17.11 -8.85
C SER A 91 3.51 16.25 -9.80
N ASP A 92 3.20 16.77 -10.99
CA ASP A 92 2.47 16.01 -12.02
C ASP A 92 3.25 14.79 -12.47
N GLU A 93 4.58 14.93 -12.61
CA GLU A 93 5.48 13.82 -12.98
C GLU A 93 5.42 12.66 -11.98
N ALA A 94 5.43 12.94 -10.67
CA ALA A 94 5.38 11.90 -9.65
C ALA A 94 3.98 11.25 -9.57
N LEU A 95 2.91 12.03 -9.74
CA LEU A 95 1.55 11.50 -9.82
C LEU A 95 1.34 10.64 -11.06
N ASN A 96 1.86 11.07 -12.21
CA ASN A 96 1.79 10.32 -13.45
C ASN A 96 2.62 9.03 -13.38
N CYS A 97 3.81 9.09 -12.78
CA CYS A 97 4.64 7.91 -12.52
C CYS A 97 3.87 6.90 -11.66
N PHE A 98 3.27 7.33 -10.56
CA PHE A 98 2.39 6.49 -9.75
C PHE A 98 1.24 5.92 -10.57
N ALA A 99 0.48 6.76 -11.28
CA ALA A 99 -0.74 6.37 -11.97
C ALA A 99 -0.48 5.36 -13.08
N THR A 100 0.55 5.57 -13.89
CA THR A 100 0.97 4.63 -14.94
C THR A 100 1.36 3.28 -14.35
N ASN A 101 2.15 3.27 -13.27
CA ASN A 101 2.57 2.02 -12.63
C ASN A 101 1.41 1.30 -11.93
N ALA A 102 0.51 2.03 -11.27
CA ALA A 102 -0.69 1.46 -10.67
C ALA A 102 -1.64 0.89 -11.73
N ALA A 103 -1.84 1.59 -12.85
CA ALA A 103 -2.62 1.09 -13.99
C ALA A 103 -2.03 -0.22 -14.53
N GLN A 104 -0.71 -0.30 -14.73
CA GLN A 104 -0.03 -1.54 -15.14
C GLN A 104 -0.27 -2.71 -14.17
N VAL A 105 -0.36 -2.46 -12.85
CA VAL A 105 -0.74 -3.51 -11.89
C VAL A 105 -2.19 -3.95 -12.11
N HIS A 106 -3.10 -3.02 -12.34
CA HIS A 106 -4.50 -3.31 -12.65
C HIS A 106 -4.70 -4.00 -14.01
N GLU A 107 -3.76 -3.89 -14.95
CA GLU A 107 -3.84 -4.59 -16.24
C GLU A 107 -3.30 -6.02 -16.18
N ARG A 108 -2.61 -6.41 -15.09
CA ARG A 108 -2.10 -7.78 -14.92
C ARG A 108 -3.27 -8.77 -14.99
N GLN A 109 -3.17 -9.71 -15.93
CA GLN A 109 -4.14 -10.79 -16.05
C GLN A 109 -4.15 -11.63 -14.76
N GLN A 110 -5.28 -11.63 -14.07
CA GLN A 110 -5.54 -12.62 -13.02
C GLN A 110 -5.75 -13.99 -13.69
N PRO A 111 -5.14 -15.08 -13.20
CA PRO A 111 -4.40 -15.21 -11.93
C PRO A 111 -2.88 -15.43 -12.09
N ALA A 112 -2.24 -14.91 -13.15
CA ALA A 112 -0.90 -15.36 -13.52
C ALA A 112 0.25 -14.94 -12.57
N ASN A 113 0.03 -14.01 -11.64
CA ASN A 113 1.05 -13.61 -10.68
C ASN A 113 0.45 -13.41 -9.29
N ASN A 114 0.47 -14.49 -8.51
CA ASN A 114 0.10 -14.53 -7.10
C ASN A 114 1.35 -14.63 -6.21
N THR A 115 2.48 -14.11 -6.67
CA THR A 115 3.74 -14.25 -5.95
C THR A 115 3.85 -13.25 -4.79
N VAL A 116 4.14 -13.77 -3.60
CA VAL A 116 4.30 -13.03 -2.36
C VAL A 116 5.76 -13.09 -1.90
N ALA A 117 6.39 -11.93 -1.66
CA ALA A 117 7.64 -11.87 -0.93
C ALA A 117 7.39 -11.61 0.56
N LEU A 118 7.94 -12.47 1.41
CA LEU A 118 7.97 -12.28 2.85
C LEU A 118 9.34 -11.78 3.28
N LEU A 119 9.38 -10.49 3.61
CA LEU A 119 10.56 -9.74 4.00
C LEU A 119 10.65 -9.67 5.52
N GLY A 120 11.86 -9.56 6.05
CA GLY A 120 12.01 -9.36 7.48
C GLY A 120 13.41 -9.05 7.96
N GLN A 121 13.47 -8.35 9.09
CA GLN A 121 14.74 -8.02 9.74
C GLN A 121 15.40 -9.27 10.34
N TRP A 122 16.73 -9.35 10.25
CA TRP A 122 17.55 -10.37 10.90
C TRP A 122 17.55 -10.16 12.43
N ASN A 123 16.47 -10.64 13.04
CA ASN A 123 16.23 -10.64 14.46
C ASN A 123 15.27 -11.78 14.77
N LYS A 124 15.60 -12.60 15.77
CA LYS A 124 14.85 -13.82 16.12
C LYS A 124 13.33 -13.61 16.19
N LYS A 125 12.88 -12.50 16.78
CA LYS A 125 11.45 -12.20 16.92
C LYS A 125 10.75 -12.05 15.56
N TYR A 126 11.36 -11.34 14.62
CA TYR A 126 10.76 -11.10 13.31
C TYR A 126 10.95 -12.29 12.36
N LEU A 127 12.04 -13.04 12.49
CA LEU A 127 12.21 -14.31 11.77
C LEU A 127 11.16 -15.34 12.19
N ASN A 128 10.81 -15.41 13.47
CA ASN A 128 9.73 -16.27 13.95
C ASN A 128 8.36 -15.82 13.42
N LEU A 129 8.10 -14.50 13.39
CA LEU A 129 6.87 -13.97 12.80
C LEU A 129 6.81 -14.24 11.28
N ALA A 130 7.93 -14.09 10.57
CA ALA A 130 8.01 -14.44 9.16
C ALA A 130 7.72 -15.95 8.97
N ALA A 131 8.33 -16.84 9.75
CA ALA A 131 8.04 -18.28 9.67
C ALA A 131 6.53 -18.58 9.88
N ARG A 132 5.87 -17.88 10.80
CA ARG A 132 4.43 -18.03 11.03
C ARG A 132 3.60 -17.53 9.85
N ILE A 133 3.94 -16.37 9.27
CA ILE A 133 3.25 -15.82 8.09
C ILE A 133 3.42 -16.76 6.90
N GLU A 134 4.63 -17.27 6.69
CA GLU A 134 4.93 -18.24 5.64
C GLU A 134 4.06 -19.50 5.77
N ALA A 135 3.92 -20.05 6.97
CA ALA A 135 3.05 -21.20 7.21
C ALA A 135 1.57 -20.89 6.89
N LEU A 136 1.06 -19.75 7.37
CA LEU A 136 -0.32 -19.33 7.11
C LEU A 136 -0.59 -19.08 5.62
N LEU A 137 0.37 -18.51 4.90
CA LEU A 137 0.27 -18.34 3.45
C LEU A 137 0.24 -19.71 2.78
N ARG A 138 1.19 -20.60 3.05
CA ARG A 138 1.19 -21.96 2.45
C ARG A 138 -0.12 -22.74 2.66
N GLU A 139 -0.85 -22.49 3.75
CA GLU A 139 -2.18 -23.06 4.01
C GLU A 139 -3.34 -22.37 3.26
N ALA A 140 -3.17 -21.14 2.78
CA ALA A 140 -4.25 -20.28 2.31
C ALA A 140 -4.74 -20.61 0.89
N ALA A 141 -3.88 -21.07 -0.03
CA ALA A 141 -4.27 -21.52 -1.37
C ALA A 141 -3.10 -22.23 -2.07
N SER A 142 -3.41 -23.19 -2.94
CA SER A 142 -2.43 -23.91 -3.77
C SER A 142 -1.74 -23.05 -4.82
N ASP A 143 -2.34 -21.91 -5.18
CA ASP A 143 -2.04 -21.18 -6.42
C ASP A 143 -1.22 -19.89 -6.19
N HIS A 144 -0.59 -19.75 -5.03
CA HIS A 144 0.33 -18.64 -4.75
C HIS A 144 1.72 -19.14 -4.37
N HIS A 145 2.74 -18.38 -4.76
CA HIS A 145 4.13 -18.70 -4.45
C HIS A 145 4.63 -17.73 -3.39
N THR A 146 5.01 -18.25 -2.23
CA THR A 146 5.61 -17.44 -1.16
C THR A 146 7.12 -17.61 -1.16
N PHE A 147 7.85 -16.51 -1.32
CA PHE A 147 9.30 -16.48 -1.16
C PHE A 147 9.67 -15.83 0.17
N ARG A 148 10.38 -16.58 1.02
CA ARG A 148 10.97 -16.03 2.24
C ARG A 148 12.29 -15.35 1.91
N TRP A 149 12.25 -14.03 1.93
CA TRP A 149 13.33 -13.14 1.51
C TRP A 149 13.84 -12.31 2.68
N THR A 150 13.96 -12.93 3.86
CA THR A 150 14.40 -12.27 5.09
C THR A 150 15.88 -11.88 5.03
N SER A 151 16.31 -10.89 5.82
CA SER A 151 17.67 -10.32 5.76
C SER A 151 18.77 -11.18 6.38
N ASP A 152 18.44 -12.36 6.89
CA ASP A 152 19.38 -13.45 7.16
C ASP A 152 19.74 -14.25 5.89
N TYR A 153 18.99 -14.09 4.81
CA TYR A 153 19.18 -14.79 3.54
C TYR A 153 19.56 -13.86 2.38
N LEU A 154 18.92 -12.69 2.27
CA LEU A 154 19.16 -11.73 1.19
C LEU A 154 19.82 -10.44 1.67
N ILE A 155 20.68 -9.89 0.82
CA ILE A 155 21.13 -8.51 0.91
C ILE A 155 20.09 -7.55 0.32
N ARG A 156 20.32 -6.25 0.51
CA ARG A 156 19.36 -5.21 0.11
C ARG A 156 19.20 -5.15 -1.41
N GLU A 157 20.30 -5.26 -2.13
CA GLU A 157 20.38 -5.13 -3.57
C GLU A 157 19.53 -6.23 -4.24
N ASP A 158 19.79 -7.49 -3.90
CA ASP A 158 19.00 -8.63 -4.38
C ASP A 158 17.51 -8.55 -3.99
N MET A 159 17.22 -8.05 -2.79
CA MET A 159 15.85 -7.85 -2.35
C MET A 159 15.13 -6.80 -3.22
N ILE A 160 15.79 -5.68 -3.53
CA ILE A 160 15.23 -4.64 -4.38
C ILE A 160 15.03 -5.15 -5.82
N ASP A 161 16.02 -5.87 -6.37
CA ASP A 161 15.91 -6.51 -7.68
C ASP A 161 14.72 -7.48 -7.73
N GLY A 162 14.56 -8.30 -6.69
CA GLY A 162 13.42 -9.20 -6.54
C GLY A 162 12.08 -8.48 -6.48
N LEU A 163 11.97 -7.37 -5.73
CA LEU A 163 10.74 -6.58 -5.67
C LEU A 163 10.40 -5.95 -7.04
N ASN A 164 11.40 -5.56 -7.81
CA ASN A 164 11.26 -4.98 -9.15
C ASN A 164 10.85 -5.99 -10.25
N THR A 165 10.64 -7.26 -9.90
CA THR A 165 10.09 -8.27 -10.82
C THR A 165 8.58 -8.15 -11.03
N GLY A 166 7.90 -7.32 -10.23
CA GLY A 166 6.45 -7.10 -10.34
C GLY A 166 5.63 -8.10 -9.54
N LEU A 167 6.06 -8.41 -8.31
CA LEU A 167 5.33 -9.29 -7.38
C LEU A 167 3.89 -8.82 -7.14
N ALA A 168 3.01 -9.76 -6.79
CA ALA A 168 1.65 -9.42 -6.35
C ALA A 168 1.69 -8.63 -5.03
N MET A 169 2.52 -9.08 -4.10
CA MET A 169 2.57 -8.52 -2.76
C MET A 169 3.94 -8.70 -2.11
N ALA A 170 4.33 -7.75 -1.28
CA ALA A 170 5.46 -7.90 -0.37
C ALA A 170 5.02 -7.52 1.07
N ILE A 171 5.38 -8.35 2.05
CA ILE A 171 5.10 -8.13 3.47
C ILE A 171 6.42 -8.03 4.22
N TYR A 172 6.69 -6.88 4.83
CA TYR A 172 7.85 -6.67 5.69
C TYR A 172 7.47 -6.71 7.16
N VAL A 173 8.18 -7.54 7.93
CA VAL A 173 8.12 -7.57 9.40
C VAL A 173 9.46 -7.21 10.02
N GLY A 174 9.47 -6.20 10.90
CA GLY A 174 10.72 -5.73 11.47
C GLY A 174 10.57 -4.42 12.23
N HIS A 175 11.69 -3.72 12.39
CA HIS A 175 11.67 -2.31 12.76
C HIS A 175 11.55 -1.42 11.52
N GLY A 176 10.80 -0.34 11.68
CA GLY A 176 10.62 0.72 10.69
C GLY A 176 11.07 2.07 11.22
N ARG A 177 11.22 3.00 10.29
CA ARG A 177 11.46 4.42 10.47
C ARG A 177 10.65 5.18 9.40
N PRO A 178 10.39 6.48 9.59
CA PRO A 178 9.82 7.34 8.56
C PRO A 178 10.43 7.20 7.16
N VAL A 179 11.74 6.94 7.09
CA VAL A 179 12.49 6.85 5.83
C VAL A 179 12.60 5.43 5.24
N GLY A 180 12.18 4.39 5.97
CA GLY A 180 12.22 3.02 5.49
C GLY A 180 12.42 1.96 6.58
N TRP A 181 12.96 0.82 6.17
CA TRP A 181 13.13 -0.37 7.01
C TRP A 181 14.51 -0.44 7.63
N VAL A 182 14.59 -0.90 8.88
CA VAL A 182 15.88 -1.15 9.55
C VAL A 182 16.55 -2.42 9.03
N GLY A 183 15.77 -3.40 8.54
CA GLY A 183 16.29 -4.60 7.89
C GLY A 183 17.16 -4.31 6.66
N TYR A 184 17.91 -5.32 6.21
CA TYR A 184 18.80 -5.22 5.05
C TYR A 184 19.80 -4.05 5.15
N ARG A 185 20.48 -3.94 6.30
CA ARG A 185 21.46 -2.87 6.61
C ARG A 185 20.89 -1.44 6.51
N GLY A 186 19.57 -1.30 6.70
CA GLY A 186 18.88 -0.03 6.55
C GLY A 186 18.48 0.21 5.09
N THR A 187 17.25 -0.16 4.76
CA THR A 187 16.63 0.14 3.47
C THR A 187 15.85 1.45 3.54
N ARG A 188 16.02 2.32 2.55
CA ARG A 188 15.42 3.65 2.48
C ARG A 188 14.83 3.85 1.10
N ALA A 189 13.90 4.80 0.96
CA ALA A 189 13.23 5.08 -0.31
C ALA A 189 14.21 5.28 -1.49
N HIS A 190 15.28 6.07 -1.30
CA HIS A 190 16.24 6.33 -2.38
C HIS A 190 17.01 5.09 -2.85
N HIS A 191 17.07 3.98 -2.10
CA HIS A 191 17.71 2.77 -2.62
C HIS A 191 16.91 2.15 -3.77
N PHE A 192 15.66 2.56 -3.98
CA PHE A 192 14.83 2.12 -5.08
C PHE A 192 14.93 3.00 -6.33
N SER A 193 15.53 4.20 -6.26
CA SER A 193 15.44 5.20 -7.35
C SER A 193 16.07 4.72 -8.65
N ASP A 194 17.16 3.97 -8.56
CA ASP A 194 18.06 3.74 -9.70
C ASP A 194 17.73 2.48 -10.51
N ASN A 195 16.66 1.77 -10.16
CA ASN A 195 16.38 0.45 -10.70
C ASN A 195 15.04 0.41 -11.48
N PRO A 196 15.07 0.45 -12.82
CA PRO A 196 13.86 0.33 -13.63
C PRO A 196 13.28 -1.08 -13.47
N GLY A 197 12.01 -1.17 -13.09
CA GLY A 197 11.38 -2.45 -12.74
C GLY A 197 9.87 -2.40 -12.84
N LYS A 198 9.23 -3.55 -12.66
CA LYS A 198 7.77 -3.67 -12.57
C LYS A 198 7.32 -3.42 -11.13
N PRO A 199 6.26 -2.62 -10.90
CA PRO A 199 5.80 -2.28 -9.56
C PRO A 199 5.29 -3.50 -8.79
N VAL A 200 5.52 -3.57 -7.49
CA VAL A 200 4.81 -4.51 -6.62
C VAL A 200 3.33 -4.13 -6.56
N GLY A 201 2.41 -5.11 -6.53
CA GLY A 201 0.98 -4.81 -6.40
C GLY A 201 0.66 -4.11 -5.07
N ALA A 202 1.06 -4.73 -3.96
CA ALA A 202 0.87 -4.16 -2.63
C ALA A 202 2.10 -4.33 -1.73
N LEU A 203 2.53 -3.26 -1.06
CA LEU A 203 3.62 -3.29 -0.10
C LEU A 203 3.12 -3.09 1.34
N PHE A 204 3.17 -4.12 2.17
CA PHE A 204 2.77 -4.05 3.57
C PHE A 204 4.00 -3.91 4.48
N SER A 205 4.16 -2.75 5.10
CA SER A 205 5.18 -2.51 6.13
C SER A 205 4.59 -2.69 7.52
N LEU A 206 4.65 -3.90 8.07
CA LEU A 206 4.14 -4.23 9.40
C LEU A 206 5.17 -3.86 10.48
N CYS A 207 5.44 -2.57 10.59
CA CYS A 207 6.43 -1.97 11.48
C CYS A 207 6.14 -0.49 11.76
N CYS A 208 6.88 0.09 12.71
CA CYS A 208 6.65 1.45 13.17
C CYS A 208 6.94 2.52 12.10
N GLU A 209 6.11 3.55 12.08
CA GLU A 209 6.37 4.87 11.48
C GLU A 209 6.65 4.92 9.96
N THR A 210 6.48 3.86 9.17
CA THR A 210 6.77 3.91 7.71
C THR A 210 5.81 4.79 6.90
N ALA A 211 4.63 5.11 7.44
CA ALA A 211 3.71 6.11 6.91
C ALA A 211 3.77 7.45 7.68
N SER A 212 4.79 7.63 8.53
CA SER A 212 5.02 8.86 9.28
C SER A 212 5.98 9.77 8.53
N ARG A 213 5.70 11.08 8.52
CA ARG A 213 6.60 12.11 8.00
C ARG A 213 7.46 12.78 9.07
N ARG A 214 7.58 12.16 10.25
CA ARG A 214 8.35 12.75 11.35
C ARG A 214 9.77 13.05 10.88
N ARG A 215 10.10 14.35 10.81
CA ARG A 215 11.40 14.91 10.36
C ARG A 215 11.77 14.54 8.91
N ASN A 216 10.78 14.32 8.03
CA ASN A 216 10.99 13.96 6.63
C ASN A 216 9.97 14.66 5.73
N GLY A 217 10.31 14.88 4.45
CA GLY A 217 9.40 15.49 3.48
C GLY A 217 8.24 14.57 3.07
N LEU A 218 8.57 13.32 2.75
CA LEU A 218 7.62 12.23 2.49
C LEU A 218 7.95 11.05 3.41
N SER A 219 6.94 10.27 3.75
CA SER A 219 7.15 8.99 4.42
C SER A 219 7.59 7.93 3.42
N PHE A 220 8.14 6.82 3.91
CA PHE A 220 8.52 5.68 3.08
C PHE A 220 7.32 5.13 2.30
N SER A 221 6.18 4.96 2.96
CA SER A 221 4.94 4.46 2.34
C SER A 221 4.35 5.43 1.30
N GLU A 222 4.68 6.72 1.33
CA GLU A 222 4.30 7.67 0.27
C GLU A 222 5.32 7.68 -0.87
N SER A 223 6.60 7.57 -0.54
CA SER A 223 7.68 7.65 -1.52
C SER A 223 7.65 6.47 -2.49
N ILE A 224 7.43 5.25 -1.98
CA ILE A 224 7.49 4.02 -2.79
C ILE A 224 6.48 4.03 -3.95
N PRO A 225 5.19 4.36 -3.75
CA PRO A 225 4.24 4.49 -4.86
C PRO A 225 4.56 5.65 -5.81
N LEU A 226 4.96 6.82 -5.30
CA LEU A 226 5.32 7.98 -6.14
C LEU A 226 6.56 7.75 -7.00
N MET A 227 7.45 6.84 -6.58
CA MET A 227 8.59 6.37 -7.39
C MET A 227 8.20 5.23 -8.36
N GLY A 228 6.92 4.86 -8.44
CA GLY A 228 6.44 3.79 -9.32
C GLY A 228 6.86 2.38 -8.88
N LYS A 229 7.25 2.18 -7.61
CA LYS A 229 7.77 0.87 -7.14
C LYS A 229 6.70 -0.04 -6.55
N ALA A 230 5.55 0.52 -6.19
CA ALA A 230 4.37 -0.24 -5.82
C ALA A 230 3.08 0.49 -6.23
N ALA A 231 2.02 -0.24 -6.54
CA ALA A 231 0.69 0.36 -6.79
C ALA A 231 -0.01 0.82 -5.50
N GLY A 232 0.40 0.28 -4.35
CA GLY A 232 -0.08 0.73 -3.05
C GLY A 232 0.85 0.31 -1.93
N ALA A 233 0.86 1.08 -0.85
CA ALA A 233 1.65 0.78 0.34
C ALA A 233 0.83 0.98 1.62
N PHE A 234 1.01 0.06 2.56
CA PHE A 234 0.44 0.12 3.91
C PHE A 234 1.56 0.28 4.93
N GLY A 235 1.36 1.15 5.91
CA GLY A 235 2.36 1.43 6.94
C GLY A 235 1.77 2.20 8.12
N ALA A 236 2.49 2.21 9.24
CA ALA A 236 2.03 2.89 10.45
C ALA A 236 2.42 4.37 10.46
N ILE A 237 1.50 5.24 10.88
CA ILE A 237 1.75 6.68 11.08
C ILE A 237 2.48 7.00 12.39
N ASP A 238 2.53 6.03 13.32
CA ASP A 238 3.17 6.10 14.63
C ASP A 238 3.82 4.74 14.98
N LYS A 239 4.26 4.58 16.22
CA LYS A 239 4.72 3.31 16.79
C LYS A 239 3.60 2.27 16.72
N SER A 240 3.91 1.13 16.13
CA SER A 240 3.04 -0.04 16.12
C SER A 240 3.35 -0.97 17.28
N LEU A 241 2.34 -1.55 17.92
CA LEU A 241 2.55 -2.65 18.85
C LEU A 241 2.82 -3.96 18.10
N HIS A 242 3.65 -4.82 18.67
CA HIS A 242 3.97 -6.11 18.04
C HIS A 242 2.71 -6.95 17.79
N MET A 243 1.79 -6.98 18.76
CA MET A 243 0.56 -7.77 18.65
C MET A 243 -0.38 -7.24 17.57
N ASP A 244 -0.42 -5.94 17.35
CA ASP A 244 -1.22 -5.37 16.24
C ASP A 244 -0.62 -5.78 14.90
N ASN A 245 0.70 -5.74 14.74
CA ASN A 245 1.35 -6.22 13.52
C ASN A 245 1.10 -7.72 13.28
N VAL A 246 1.03 -8.53 14.33
CA VAL A 246 0.66 -9.96 14.22
C VAL A 246 -0.80 -10.12 13.77
N ARG A 247 -1.72 -9.31 14.31
CA ARG A 247 -3.13 -9.30 13.89
C ARG A 247 -3.28 -8.91 12.43
N TRP A 248 -2.64 -7.82 12.01
CA TRP A 248 -2.61 -7.40 10.60
C TRP A 248 -2.05 -8.50 9.69
N ALA A 249 -0.91 -9.10 10.05
CA ALA A 249 -0.33 -10.19 9.29
C ALA A 249 -1.28 -11.38 9.15
N THR A 250 -1.91 -11.79 10.25
CA THR A 250 -2.86 -12.91 10.27
C THR A 250 -4.10 -12.60 9.44
N GLY A 251 -4.64 -11.38 9.55
CA GLY A 251 -5.79 -10.93 8.78
C GLY A 251 -5.52 -10.87 7.28
N ILE A 252 -4.34 -10.39 6.87
CA ILE A 252 -3.91 -10.41 5.46
C ILE A 252 -3.84 -11.86 4.94
N CYS A 253 -3.22 -12.78 5.69
CA CYS A 253 -3.16 -14.20 5.30
C CYS A 253 -4.56 -14.82 5.21
N HIS A 254 -5.45 -14.47 6.14
CA HIS A 254 -6.85 -14.92 6.12
C HIS A 254 -7.62 -14.37 4.91
N GLY A 255 -7.45 -13.08 4.58
CA GLY A 255 -8.04 -12.48 3.38
C GLY A 255 -7.59 -13.18 2.11
N ILE A 256 -6.29 -13.50 2.00
CA ILE A 256 -5.75 -14.28 0.86
C ILE A 256 -6.39 -15.67 0.81
N LYS A 257 -6.55 -16.33 1.95
CA LYS A 257 -7.24 -17.63 2.05
C LYS A 257 -8.69 -17.58 1.57
N LEU A 258 -9.36 -16.44 1.77
CA LEU A 258 -10.71 -16.18 1.27
C LEU A 258 -10.75 -15.71 -0.19
N GLY A 259 -9.62 -15.73 -0.90
CA GLY A 259 -9.52 -15.29 -2.29
C GLY A 259 -9.62 -13.77 -2.49
N GLN A 260 -9.41 -12.98 -1.42
CA GLN A 260 -9.44 -11.52 -1.53
C GLN A 260 -8.21 -11.02 -2.28
N THR A 261 -8.42 -10.08 -3.20
CA THR A 261 -7.37 -9.58 -4.10
C THR A 261 -7.11 -8.08 -3.94
N ARG A 262 -7.87 -7.40 -3.07
CA ARG A 262 -7.76 -5.95 -2.86
C ARG A 262 -7.19 -5.64 -1.48
N ILE A 263 -6.30 -4.65 -1.42
CA ILE A 263 -5.66 -4.19 -0.19
C ILE A 263 -6.70 -3.90 0.90
N GLY A 264 -7.78 -3.19 0.56
CA GLY A 264 -8.83 -2.84 1.51
C GLY A 264 -9.56 -4.05 2.11
N GLU A 265 -9.66 -5.16 1.39
CA GLU A 265 -10.26 -6.42 1.87
C GLU A 265 -9.26 -7.20 2.73
N LEU A 266 -7.98 -7.26 2.32
CA LEU A 266 -6.90 -7.87 3.08
C LEU A 266 -6.67 -7.19 4.44
N LEU A 267 -7.05 -5.92 4.55
CA LEU A 267 -6.96 -5.12 5.78
C LEU A 267 -8.24 -5.21 6.65
N LYS A 268 -9.31 -5.87 6.22
CA LYS A 268 -10.49 -6.06 7.08
C LYS A 268 -10.19 -7.21 8.05
N THR A 269 -9.68 -6.86 9.23
CA THR A 269 -9.36 -7.80 10.33
C THR A 269 -10.46 -7.85 11.36
#